data_AF-A0A0J6WNA1-F1
#
_entry.id   AF-A0A0J6WNA1-F1
#
_cell.length_a   1.000
_cell.length_b   1.000
_cell.length_c   1.000
_cell.angle_alpha   90.00
_cell.angle_beta   90.00
_cell.angle_gamma   90.00
#
_symmetry.space_group_name_H-M   'P 1'
#
loop_
_entity.id
_entity.type
_entity.pdbx_description
1 polymer ?
#
loop_
_entity_poly.entity_id
_entity_poly.type
_entity_poly.pdbx_seq_one_letter_code
_entity_poly.pdbx_strand_id
1 'polypeptide(L)' 'MSTFRQRVIRALYEGSLAEVGDPNPYAGESLALAKLWHRGYMRMLSVRIEFGPAMRRYRAGRAAAEDDSDR' A
#
# COMPACT_ATOMS: atom_id res chain seq x y z
N MET A 1 23.34 7.86 17.41
CA MET A 1 21.96 7.93 17.93
C MET A 1 21.05 8.42 16.81
N SER A 2 20.08 7.63 16.33
CA SER A 2 19.16 8.07 15.27
C SER A 2 18.20 9.12 15.83
N THR A 3 17.95 10.20 15.10
CA THR A 3 16.93 11.20 15.47
C THR A 3 15.53 10.61 15.34
N PHE A 4 14.55 11.23 16.00
CA PHE A 4 13.15 10.81 15.89
C PHE A 4 12.64 10.90 14.44
N ARG A 5 13.01 11.97 13.71
CA ARG A 5 12.67 12.14 12.29
C ARG A 5 13.18 10.96 11.44
N GLN A 6 14.42 10.51 11.68
CA GLN A 6 14.99 9.37 10.96
C GLN A 6 14.20 8.09 11.24
N ARG A 7 13.78 7.83 12.48
CA ARG A 7 12.96 6.65 12.82
C ARG A 7 11.58 6.70 12.16
N VAL A 8 10.95 7.86 12.14
CA VAL A 8 9.65 8.13 11.49
C VAL A 8 9.73 7.87 9.98
N ILE A 9 10.78 8.38 9.30
CA ILE A 9 11.01 8.13 7.86
C ILE A 9 11.24 6.64 7.61
N ARG A 10 12.05 5.99 8.45
CA ARG A 10 12.34 4.57 8.34
C ARG A 10 11.07 3.72 8.47
N ALA A 11 10.25 3.96 9.48
CA ALA A 11 9.00 3.23 9.68
C ALA A 11 8.08 3.33 8.46
N LEU A 12 7.91 4.55 7.91
CA LEU A 12 7.12 4.76 6.69
C LEU A 12 7.68 3.97 5.50
N TYR A 13 8.99 4.01 5.30
CA TYR A 13 9.66 3.32 4.20
C TYR A 13 9.55 1.79 4.33
N GLU A 14 9.81 1.24 5.50
CA GLU A 14 9.68 -0.19 5.78
C GLU A 14 8.25 -0.69 5.54
N GLY A 15 7.23 0.10 5.93
CA GLY A 15 5.85 -0.24 5.61
C GLY A 15 5.59 -0.32 4.10
N SER A 16 6.18 0.58 3.31
CA SER A 16 6.03 0.55 1.85
C SER A 16 6.76 -0.60 1.15
N LEU A 17 7.73 -1.22 1.83
CA LEU A 17 8.48 -2.39 1.36
C LEU A 17 7.95 -3.72 1.89
N ALA A 18 7.01 -3.70 2.83
CA ALA A 18 6.49 -4.89 3.46
C ALA A 18 5.69 -5.78 2.49
N GLU A 19 5.56 -7.05 2.85
CA GLU A 19 4.76 -8.04 2.15
C GLU A 19 3.37 -8.22 2.75
N VAL A 20 2.43 -8.71 1.95
CA VAL A 20 1.04 -8.91 2.40
C VAL A 20 1.02 -9.90 3.56
N GLY A 21 0.48 -9.45 4.69
CA GLY A 21 0.40 -10.26 5.91
C GLY A 21 1.56 -10.04 6.89
N ASP A 22 2.57 -9.23 6.52
CA ASP A 22 3.65 -8.91 7.45
C ASP A 22 3.12 -8.20 8.70
N PRO A 23 3.56 -8.60 9.90
CA PRO A 23 3.20 -7.93 11.13
C PRO A 23 3.91 -6.57 11.23
N ASN A 24 3.23 -5.58 11.81
CA ASN A 24 3.84 -4.28 12.06
C ASN A 24 4.90 -4.38 13.18
N PRO A 25 6.19 -4.20 12.90
CA PRO A 25 7.25 -4.42 13.88
C PRO A 25 7.25 -3.38 15.01
N TYR A 26 6.60 -2.23 14.80
CA TYR A 26 6.49 -1.15 15.79
C TYR A 26 5.25 -1.27 16.69
N ALA A 27 4.41 -2.29 16.47
CA ALA A 27 3.25 -2.54 17.31
C ALA A 27 3.69 -2.82 18.75
N GLY A 28 3.13 -2.08 19.71
CA GLY A 28 3.50 -2.18 21.12
C GLY A 28 4.77 -1.40 21.52
N GLU A 29 5.61 -0.98 20.57
CA GLU A 29 6.79 -0.15 20.85
C GLU A 29 6.44 1.36 20.81
N SER A 30 5.82 1.81 19.72
CA SER A 30 5.49 3.22 19.52
C SER A 30 4.30 3.40 18.60
N LEU A 31 3.22 4.00 19.10
CA LEU A 31 2.02 4.29 18.32
C LEU A 31 2.33 5.15 17.08
N ALA A 32 3.24 6.12 17.20
CA ALA A 32 3.60 7.01 16.10
C ALA A 32 4.30 6.25 14.97
N LEU A 33 5.28 5.39 15.31
CA LEU A 33 5.99 4.58 14.32
C LEU A 33 5.07 3.52 13.70
N ALA A 34 4.24 2.88 14.51
CA ALA A 34 3.26 1.90 14.03
C ALA A 34 2.29 2.51 13.00
N LYS A 35 1.77 3.72 13.26
CA LYS A 35 0.89 4.42 12.31
C LYS A 35 1.59 4.77 11.00
N LEU A 36 2.87 5.15 11.04
CA LEU A 36 3.61 5.47 9.82
C LEU A 36 3.98 4.25 9.00
N TRP A 37 4.40 3.16 9.66
CA TRP A 37 4.57 1.88 8.99
C TRP A 37 3.26 1.44 8.31
N HIS A 38 2.15 1.52 9.04
CA HIS A 38 0.85 1.15 8.49
C HIS A 38 0.44 2.01 7.29
N ARG A 39 0.75 3.31 7.30
CA ARG A 39 0.53 4.19 6.13
C ARG A 39 1.35 3.74 4.91
N GLY A 40 2.62 3.36 5.11
CA GLY A 40 3.45 2.80 4.05
C GLY A 40 2.86 1.50 3.50
N TYR A 41 2.44 0.61 4.38
CA TYR A 41 1.81 -0.68 4.05
C TYR A 41 0.52 -0.50 3.24
N MET A 42 -0.35 0.42 3.65
CA MET A 42 -1.59 0.69 2.91
C MET A 42 -1.31 1.28 1.52
N ARG A 43 -0.30 2.15 1.39
CA ARG A 43 0.13 2.65 0.07
C ARG A 43 0.62 1.50 -0.82
N MET A 44 1.41 0.58 -0.29
CA MET A 44 1.87 -0.61 -1.01
C MET A 44 0.69 -1.48 -1.47
N LEU A 45 -0.30 -1.72 -0.60
CA LEU A 45 -1.50 -2.48 -0.95
C LEU A 45 -2.30 -1.80 -2.06
N SER A 46 -2.54 -0.50 -1.97
CA SER A 46 -3.24 0.26 -3.02
C SER A 46 -2.56 0.10 -4.37
N VAL A 47 -1.23 0.22 -4.42
CA VAL A 47 -0.48 0.05 -5.68
C VAL A 47 -0.65 -1.37 -6.24
N ARG A 48 -0.53 -2.40 -5.40
CA ARG A 48 -0.70 -3.80 -5.85
C ARG A 48 -2.10 -4.08 -6.38
N ILE A 49 -3.12 -3.51 -5.72
CA ILE A 49 -4.52 -3.68 -6.12
C ILE A 49 -4.79 -2.91 -7.41
N GLU A 50 -4.44 -1.62 -7.48
CA GLU A 50 -4.81 -0.74 -8.59
C GLU A 50 -4.05 -1.01 -9.89
N PHE A 51 -2.81 -1.49 -9.79
CA PHE A 51 -1.92 -1.69 -10.94
C PHE A 51 -1.63 -3.17 -11.22
N GLY A 52 -2.21 -4.07 -10.43
CA GLY A 52 -2.08 -5.52 -10.62
C GLY A 52 -2.70 -6.03 -11.93
N PRO A 53 -2.26 -7.20 -12.44
CA PRO A 53 -2.81 -7.79 -13.65
C PRO A 53 -4.32 -8.02 -13.60
N ALA A 54 -4.86 -8.37 -12.43
CA ALA A 54 -6.30 -8.57 -12.24
C ALA A 54 -7.09 -7.27 -12.47
N MET A 55 -6.66 -6.15 -11.88
CA MET A 55 -7.31 -4.86 -12.08
C MET A 55 -7.20 -4.37 -13.52
N ARG A 56 -6.06 -4.62 -14.20
CA ARG A 56 -5.94 -4.32 -15.64
C ARG A 56 -6.96 -5.08 -16.47
N ARG A 57 -7.12 -6.39 -16.23
CA ARG A 57 -8.14 -7.21 -16.92
C ARG A 57 -9.56 -6.73 -16.63
N TYR A 58 -9.85 -6.43 -15.36
CA TYR A 58 -11.14 -5.88 -14.94
C TYR A 58 -11.47 -4.59 -15.70
N ARG A 59 -10.55 -3.61 -15.71
CA ARG A 59 -10.74 -2.34 -16.42
C ARG A 59 -10.92 -2.53 -17.93
N ALA A 60 -10.17 -3.43 -18.56
CA ALA A 60 -10.30 -3.72 -19.99
C ALA A 60 -11.68 -4.30 -20.34
N GLY A 61 -12.16 -5.28 -19.54
CA GLY A 61 -13.50 -5.84 -19.75
C GLY A 61 -14.61 -4.81 -19.51
N ARG A 62 -14.44 -3.93 -18.53
CA ARG A 62 -15.42 -2.87 -18.24
C ARG A 62 -15.51 -1.85 -19.37
N ALA A 63 -14.38 -1.43 -19.94
CA ALA A 63 -14.36 -0.53 -21.09
C ALA A 63 -15.01 -1.16 -22.34
N ALA A 64 -14.75 -2.44 -22.61
CA ALA A 64 -15.37 -3.14 -23.73
C ALA A 64 -16.91 -3.26 -23.60
N ALA A 65 -17.43 -3.39 -22.38
CA ALA A 65 -18.87 -3.41 -22.13
C ALA A 65 -19.52 -2.02 -22.28
N GLU A 66 -18.81 -0.95 -21.93
CA GLU A 66 -19.27 0.43 -22.16
C GLU A 66 -19.37 0.72 -23.67
N ASP A 67 -18.34 0.37 -24.44
CA ASP A 67 -18.32 0.53 -25.91
C ASP A 67 -19.47 -0.24 -26.61
N ASP A 68 -19.83 -1.43 -26.13
CA ASP A 68 -20.95 -2.21 -26.68
C ASP A 68 -22.32 -1.57 -26.37
N SER A 69 -22.46 -0.93 -25.21
CA SER A 69 -23.71 -0.26 -24.83
C SER A 69 -23.96 1.06 -25.56
N ASP A 70 -22.90 1.72 -26.03
CA ASP A 70 -22.97 3.00 -26.76
C ASP A 70 -23.13 2.82 -28.27
N ARG A 71 -23.05 1.59 -28.79
CA ARG A 71 -23.13 1.23 -30.21
C ARG A 71 -24.54 0.84 -30.66
#